data_AF-A0A538D1D9-F1
#
_entry.id   AF-A0A538D1D9-F1
#
_cell.length_a   1.000
_cell.length_b   1.000
_cell.length_c   1.000
_cell.angle_alpha   90.00
_cell.angle_beta   90.00
_cell.angle_gamma   90.00
#
_symmetry.space_group_name_H-M   'P 1'
#
loop_
_entity.id
_entity.type
_entity.pdbx_description
1 polymer ?
#
loop_
_entity_poly.entity_id
_entity_poly.type
_entity_poly.pdbx_seq_one_letter_code
_entity_poly.pdbx_strand_id
1 'polypeptide(L)'
;MVKKLLLAAAILVTIGAFGPATAVARSPVVLSGGGTGTFDGIHPGSQFGMGVVFRGATVGGHFNCVMAGRSAFAGLRLMKVDGRVTGGSANAAAGTATFSGVGTLHMNNARSQVAFTVNVTHGGPGIGTLQLTVNGPPVGLFPLPVEHVATGQISVH
;
A
#
# COMPACT_ATOMS: atom_id res chain seq x y z
N MET A 1 -75.93 -5.52 40.08
CA MET A 1 -75.40 -4.22 40.53
C MET A 1 -73.93 -4.17 40.11
N VAL A 2 -73.53 -3.67 38.93
CA VAL A 2 -73.45 -2.27 38.45
C VAL A 2 -72.63 -1.36 39.41
N LYS A 3 -71.36 -1.06 39.07
CA LYS A 3 -70.86 0.22 38.49
C LYS A 3 -69.41 0.60 38.90
N LYS A 4 -68.60 0.94 37.87
CA LYS A 4 -67.46 1.91 37.81
C LYS A 4 -66.10 1.43 38.36
N LEU A 5 -64.91 1.88 37.91
CA LEU A 5 -64.48 3.07 37.16
C LEU A 5 -63.23 2.74 36.31
N LEU A 6 -63.01 3.57 35.27
CA LEU A 6 -61.85 3.62 34.38
C LEU A 6 -60.52 3.80 35.12
N LEU A 7 -59.40 3.35 34.52
CA LEU A 7 -58.28 4.22 34.18
C LEU A 7 -57.28 3.53 33.24
N ALA A 8 -57.10 4.15 32.07
CA ALA A 8 -56.12 3.80 31.06
C ALA A 8 -54.76 4.42 31.41
N ALA A 9 -53.68 3.66 31.19
CA ALA A 9 -52.34 4.21 31.01
C ALA A 9 -51.58 3.32 30.01
N ALA A 10 -51.62 3.73 28.75
CA ALA A 10 -50.78 3.18 27.69
C ALA A 10 -49.33 3.64 27.94
N ILE A 11 -48.45 2.70 28.28
CA ILE A 11 -47.01 2.92 28.24
C ILE A 11 -46.50 2.20 27.00
N LEU A 12 -46.39 2.96 25.91
CA LEU A 12 -45.74 2.53 24.68
C LEU A 12 -44.23 2.71 24.86
N VAL A 13 -43.54 1.69 25.38
CA VAL A 13 -42.07 1.65 25.33
C VAL A 13 -41.68 1.20 23.92
N THR A 14 -41.23 2.15 23.11
CA THR A 14 -40.56 1.92 21.84
C THR A 14 -39.32 1.05 22.06
N ILE A 15 -39.42 -0.23 21.74
CA ILE A 15 -38.26 -1.12 21.59
C ILE A 15 -37.53 -0.66 20.34
N GLY A 16 -36.51 0.18 20.52
CA GLY A 16 -35.55 0.50 19.47
C GLY A 16 -34.88 -0.79 19.03
N ALA A 17 -35.22 -1.24 17.83
CA ALA A 17 -34.59 -2.40 17.20
C ALA A 17 -33.09 -2.12 17.01
N PHE A 18 -32.27 -2.63 17.92
CA PHE A 18 -30.86 -2.89 17.64
C PHE A 18 -30.77 -3.99 16.58
N GLY A 19 -30.98 -3.63 15.32
CA GLY A 19 -30.61 -4.47 14.20
C GLY A 19 -29.10 -4.67 14.23
N PRO A 20 -28.58 -5.88 13.98
CA PRO A 20 -27.14 -6.09 13.88
C PRO A 20 -26.61 -5.16 12.77
N ALA A 21 -25.64 -4.32 13.12
CA ALA A 21 -24.89 -3.57 12.12
C ALA A 21 -24.23 -4.61 11.19
N THR A 22 -24.79 -4.79 10.00
CA THR A 22 -24.20 -5.61 8.97
C THR A 22 -22.93 -4.90 8.51
N ALA A 23 -21.80 -5.30 9.07
CA ALA A 23 -20.50 -4.88 8.59
C ALA A 23 -20.40 -5.36 7.12
N VAL A 24 -20.45 -4.44 6.17
CA VAL A 24 -20.20 -4.74 4.77
C VAL A 24 -18.74 -5.19 4.68
N ALA A 25 -18.52 -6.48 4.48
CA ALA A 25 -17.20 -7.01 4.21
C ALA A 25 -16.71 -6.38 2.90
N ARG A 26 -15.82 -5.39 3.03
CA ARG A 26 -15.20 -4.74 1.87
C ARG A 26 -14.30 -5.77 1.20
N SER A 27 -14.50 -5.99 -0.10
CA SER A 27 -13.63 -6.88 -0.88
C SER A 27 -12.17 -6.49 -0.68
N PRO A 28 -11.26 -7.47 -0.57
CA PRO A 28 -9.83 -7.19 -0.51
C PRO A 28 -9.40 -6.38 -1.71
N VAL A 29 -8.56 -5.37 -1.49
CA VAL A 29 -7.87 -4.69 -2.59
C VAL A 29 -6.54 -5.41 -2.83
N VAL A 30 -6.23 -5.65 -4.09
CA VAL A 30 -5.00 -6.29 -4.56
C VAL A 30 -4.20 -5.28 -5.36
N LEU A 31 -2.98 -5.03 -4.92
CA LEU A 31 -1.94 -4.36 -5.68
C LEU A 31 -1.04 -5.43 -6.29
N SER A 32 -0.88 -5.39 -7.60
CA SER A 32 0.14 -6.16 -8.30
C SER A 32 0.87 -5.26 -9.27
N GLY A 33 2.14 -5.54 -9.51
CA GLY A 33 2.89 -4.77 -10.47
C GLY A 33 4.30 -5.29 -10.68
N GLY A 34 4.86 -4.95 -11.81
CA GLY A 34 6.23 -5.27 -12.12
C GLY A 34 6.65 -4.75 -13.48
N GLY A 35 7.97 -4.72 -13.69
CA GLY A 35 8.57 -4.25 -14.92
C GLY A 35 9.81 -3.42 -14.62
N THR A 36 9.99 -2.36 -15.40
CA THR A 36 11.10 -1.43 -15.20
C THR A 36 10.56 -0.02 -15.06
N GLY A 37 11.20 0.76 -14.20
CA GLY A 37 10.89 2.17 -14.06
C GLY A 37 11.96 3.06 -14.67
N THR A 38 11.69 4.35 -14.70
CA THR A 38 12.58 5.42 -15.15
C THR A 38 12.31 6.68 -14.35
N PHE A 39 13.35 7.44 -14.05
CA PHE A 39 13.25 8.70 -13.32
C PHE A 39 13.25 9.92 -14.24
N ASP A 40 13.69 9.76 -15.49
CA ASP A 40 13.83 10.83 -16.49
C ASP A 40 13.07 10.53 -17.80
N GLY A 41 12.40 9.38 -17.89
CA GLY A 41 11.66 8.95 -19.08
C GLY A 41 12.54 8.29 -20.15
N ILE A 42 13.86 8.27 -19.99
CA ILE A 42 14.82 7.88 -21.02
C ILE A 42 15.69 6.71 -20.56
N HIS A 43 16.30 6.84 -19.37
CA HIS A 43 17.21 5.85 -18.84
C HIS A 43 16.49 4.88 -17.89
N PRO A 44 16.86 3.60 -17.90
CA PRO A 44 16.28 2.65 -16.95
C PRO A 44 16.65 2.99 -15.50
N GLY A 45 15.63 3.22 -14.68
CA GLY A 45 15.72 3.53 -13.25
C GLY A 45 15.96 2.29 -12.40
N SER A 46 14.90 1.50 -12.27
CA SER A 46 14.86 0.27 -11.48
C SER A 46 14.22 -0.88 -12.27
N GLN A 47 14.38 -2.09 -11.75
CA GLN A 47 13.48 -3.20 -12.01
C GLN A 47 12.69 -3.47 -10.73
N PHE A 48 11.36 -3.37 -10.81
CA PHE A 48 10.49 -3.51 -9.65
C PHE A 48 9.52 -4.68 -9.81
N GLY A 49 9.05 -5.19 -8.68
CA GLY A 49 8.02 -6.21 -8.59
C GLY A 49 7.31 -6.13 -7.23
N MET A 50 5.99 -6.29 -7.25
CA MET A 50 5.17 -6.16 -6.06
C MET A 50 3.89 -6.98 -6.15
N GLY A 51 3.50 -7.54 -5.01
CA GLY A 51 2.21 -8.20 -4.82
C GLY A 51 1.77 -7.98 -3.39
N VAL A 52 0.70 -7.22 -3.18
CA VAL A 52 0.20 -6.81 -1.86
C VAL A 52 -1.31 -6.97 -1.82
N VAL A 53 -1.81 -7.56 -0.74
CA VAL A 53 -3.25 -7.73 -0.49
C VAL A 53 -3.63 -6.96 0.76
N PHE A 54 -4.62 -6.07 0.63
CA PHE A 54 -5.18 -5.25 1.69
C PHE A 54 -6.55 -5.82 2.11
N ARG A 55 -6.66 -6.28 3.35
CA ARG A 55 -7.87 -6.91 3.94
C ARG A 55 -8.27 -6.18 5.22
N GLY A 56 -8.94 -5.03 5.08
CA GLY A 56 -9.31 -4.21 6.23
C GLY A 56 -8.07 -3.78 7.02
N ALA A 57 -7.93 -4.27 8.26
CA ALA A 57 -6.78 -3.96 9.12
C ALA A 57 -5.51 -4.79 8.81
N THR A 58 -5.60 -5.83 7.98
CA THR A 58 -4.47 -6.71 7.68
C THR A 58 -3.92 -6.42 6.29
N VAL A 59 -2.60 -6.24 6.18
CA VAL A 59 -1.90 -6.09 4.91
C VAL A 59 -0.76 -7.10 4.84
N GLY A 60 -0.58 -7.72 3.68
CA GLY A 60 0.49 -8.67 3.47
C GLY A 60 0.91 -8.75 2.02
N GLY A 61 2.18 -9.06 1.78
CA GLY A 61 2.73 -9.11 0.44
C GLY A 61 4.25 -9.08 0.42
N HIS A 62 4.80 -8.88 -0.76
CA HIS A 62 6.23 -8.72 -0.97
C HIS A 62 6.50 -7.58 -1.95
N PHE A 63 7.64 -6.93 -1.75
CA PHE A 63 8.15 -5.87 -2.61
C PHE A 63 9.62 -6.10 -2.91
N ASN A 64 9.99 -5.90 -4.17
CA ASN A 64 11.37 -5.91 -4.62
C ASN A 64 11.59 -4.73 -5.59
N CYS A 65 12.65 -3.97 -5.39
CA CYS A 65 13.10 -2.92 -6.29
C CYS A 65 14.63 -2.97 -6.41
N VAL A 66 15.10 -3.15 -7.64
CA VAL A 66 16.52 -3.31 -7.98
C VAL A 66 16.95 -2.13 -8.85
N MET A 67 17.77 -1.25 -8.29
CA MET A 67 18.42 -0.14 -9.02
C MET A 67 19.88 -0.46 -9.36
N ALA A 68 20.44 -1.54 -8.80
CA ALA A 68 21.80 -1.96 -9.07
C ALA A 68 22.08 -2.11 -10.58
N GLY A 69 23.11 -1.40 -11.06
CA GLY A 69 23.50 -1.40 -12.48
C GLY A 69 22.56 -0.63 -13.41
N ARG A 70 21.52 0.02 -12.88
CA ARG A 70 20.52 0.79 -13.64
C ARG A 70 20.53 2.26 -13.26
N SER A 71 20.60 2.56 -11.96
CA SER A 71 20.65 3.92 -11.45
C SER A 71 21.53 4.04 -10.20
N ALA A 72 22.02 5.26 -9.97
CA ALA A 72 22.74 5.63 -8.76
C ALA A 72 22.15 6.94 -8.23
N PHE A 73 21.73 6.94 -6.97
CA PHE A 73 21.23 8.13 -6.29
C PHE A 73 22.16 8.49 -5.14
N ALA A 74 22.52 9.76 -4.99
CA ALA A 74 23.41 10.24 -3.93
C ALA A 74 24.74 9.45 -3.81
N GLY A 75 25.30 8.99 -4.94
CA GLY A 75 26.53 8.17 -4.96
C GLY A 75 26.33 6.71 -4.54
N LEU A 76 25.10 6.30 -4.22
CA LEU A 76 24.74 4.96 -3.79
C LEU A 76 24.63 4.06 -5.03
N ARG A 77 25.67 3.25 -5.27
CA ARG A 77 25.71 2.25 -6.32
C ARG A 77 25.21 0.91 -5.74
N LEU A 78 24.63 0.07 -6.60
CA LEU A 78 24.19 -1.28 -6.25
C LEU A 78 23.03 -1.36 -5.23
N MET A 79 22.04 -0.47 -5.35
CA MET A 79 20.89 -0.46 -4.44
C MET A 79 19.82 -1.49 -4.83
N LYS A 80 19.44 -2.37 -3.90
CA LYS A 80 18.24 -3.22 -3.99
C LYS A 80 17.50 -3.20 -2.65
N VAL A 81 16.18 -3.05 -2.68
CA VAL A 81 15.30 -3.24 -1.52
C VAL A 81 14.41 -4.43 -1.78
N ASP A 82 14.40 -5.38 -0.85
CA ASP A 82 13.64 -6.63 -0.91
C ASP A 82 13.00 -6.89 0.43
N GLY A 83 11.68 -7.01 0.51
CA GLY A 83 11.07 -7.20 1.81
C GLY A 83 9.58 -7.50 1.84
N ARG A 84 9.17 -7.95 3.01
CA ARG A 84 7.78 -8.29 3.31
C ARG A 84 7.01 -7.03 3.64
N VAL A 85 5.83 -6.91 3.04
CA VAL A 85 4.88 -5.85 3.36
C VAL A 85 4.08 -6.25 4.60
N THR A 86 3.99 -5.33 5.56
CA THR A 86 3.30 -5.56 6.85
C THR A 86 2.27 -4.47 7.18
N GLY A 87 2.26 -3.36 6.44
CA GLY A 87 1.29 -2.27 6.62
C GLY A 87 1.01 -1.53 5.34
N GLY A 88 -0.08 -0.77 5.32
CA GLY A 88 -0.46 0.06 4.18
C GLY A 88 -1.96 0.27 4.04
N SER A 89 -2.33 0.98 2.99
CA SER A 89 -3.71 1.20 2.56
C SER A 89 -3.76 1.33 1.03
N ALA A 90 -4.93 1.07 0.46
CA ALA A 90 -5.16 1.22 -0.97
C ALA A 90 -6.53 1.80 -1.25
N ASN A 91 -6.63 2.56 -2.33
CA ASN A 91 -7.87 3.09 -2.88
C ASN A 91 -7.98 2.64 -4.33
N ALA A 92 -8.70 1.53 -4.55
CA ALA A 92 -8.90 0.95 -5.88
C ALA A 92 -9.61 1.93 -6.84
N ALA A 93 -10.57 2.71 -6.34
CA ALA A 93 -11.28 3.70 -7.17
C ALA A 93 -10.37 4.83 -7.66
N ALA A 94 -9.42 5.25 -6.82
CA ALA A 94 -8.41 6.24 -7.19
C ALA A 94 -7.18 5.62 -7.88
N GLY A 95 -7.10 4.29 -7.99
CA GLY A 95 -5.93 3.60 -8.55
C GLY A 95 -4.64 3.81 -7.75
N THR A 96 -4.71 4.07 -6.44
CA THR A 96 -3.52 4.37 -5.62
C THR A 96 -3.35 3.38 -4.47
N ALA A 97 -2.10 3.16 -4.07
CA ALA A 97 -1.79 2.41 -2.86
C ALA A 97 -0.54 2.96 -2.17
N THR A 98 -0.48 2.82 -0.85
CA THR A 98 0.71 3.07 -0.05
C THR A 98 0.94 1.87 0.84
N PHE A 99 2.15 1.35 0.88
CA PHE A 99 2.47 0.21 1.73
C PHE A 99 3.88 0.32 2.29
N SER A 100 4.11 -0.38 3.40
CA SER A 100 5.36 -0.33 4.14
C SER A 100 5.70 -1.69 4.72
N GLY A 101 6.96 -1.83 5.09
CA GLY A 101 7.47 -3.05 5.68
C GLY A 101 8.93 -2.92 6.06
N VAL A 102 9.51 -4.08 6.37
CA VAL A 102 10.94 -4.22 6.62
C VAL A 102 11.53 -5.06 5.51
N GLY A 103 12.64 -4.59 4.96
CA GLY A 103 13.35 -5.24 3.90
C GLY A 103 14.86 -5.24 4.11
N THR A 104 15.54 -5.94 3.22
CA THR A 104 17.00 -5.91 3.11
C THR A 104 17.38 -4.89 2.06
N LEU A 105 18.14 -3.88 2.49
CA LEU A 105 18.87 -2.99 1.60
C LEU A 105 20.20 -3.65 1.26
N HIS A 106 20.40 -3.95 -0.02
CA HIS A 106 21.71 -4.28 -0.57
C HIS A 106 22.33 -2.99 -1.09
N MET A 107 23.56 -2.69 -0.69
CA MET A 107 24.24 -1.45 -1.06
C MET A 107 25.75 -1.63 -0.93
N ASN A 108 26.51 -1.25 -1.96
CA ASN A 108 27.98 -1.35 -1.94
C ASN A 108 28.51 -2.70 -1.42
N ASN A 109 27.88 -3.80 -1.84
CA ASN A 109 28.17 -5.18 -1.40
C ASN A 109 27.90 -5.48 0.10
N ALA A 110 27.31 -4.55 0.84
CA ALA A 110 26.79 -4.77 2.19
C ALA A 110 25.28 -5.01 2.17
N ARG A 111 24.77 -5.62 3.24
CA ARG A 111 23.33 -5.81 3.49
C ARG A 111 22.95 -5.17 4.82
N SER A 112 21.84 -4.45 4.83
CA SER A 112 21.31 -3.81 6.04
C SER A 112 19.80 -3.98 6.10
N GLN A 113 19.28 -4.20 7.30
CA GLN A 113 17.84 -4.22 7.51
C GLN A 113 17.34 -2.78 7.58
N VAL A 114 16.33 -2.45 6.76
CA VAL A 114 15.75 -1.11 6.67
C VAL A 114 14.23 -1.20 6.68
N ALA A 115 13.58 -0.16 7.17
CA ALA A 115 12.18 0.06 6.87
C ALA A 115 12.06 0.64 5.45
N PHE A 116 10.96 0.33 4.77
CA PHE A 116 10.62 0.98 3.51
C PHE A 116 9.16 1.42 3.51
N THR A 117 8.88 2.47 2.74
CA THR A 117 7.52 2.89 2.37
C THR A 117 7.48 3.12 0.87
N VAL A 118 6.41 2.68 0.23
CA VAL A 118 6.22 2.82 -1.20
C VAL A 118 4.85 3.41 -1.48
N ASN A 119 4.82 4.47 -2.27
CA ASN A 119 3.61 5.06 -2.82
C ASN A 119 3.52 4.68 -4.29
N VAL A 120 2.34 4.25 -4.75
CA VAL A 120 2.11 3.90 -6.15
C VAL A 120 0.83 4.48 -6.70
N THR A 121 0.87 4.77 -8.00
CA THR A 121 -0.31 5.02 -8.84
C THR A 121 -0.36 3.98 -9.94
N HIS A 122 -1.55 3.42 -10.18
CA HIS A 122 -1.76 2.42 -11.21
C HIS A 122 -1.45 2.97 -12.62
N GLY A 123 -1.14 2.08 -13.54
CA GLY A 123 -0.91 2.43 -14.94
C GLY A 123 0.25 1.67 -15.56
N GLY A 124 0.26 1.69 -16.89
CA GLY A 124 1.37 1.21 -17.71
C GLY A 124 2.42 2.29 -17.94
N PRO A 125 3.23 2.15 -19.02
CA PRO A 125 4.33 3.07 -19.31
C PRO A 125 3.93 4.55 -19.37
N GLY A 126 4.71 5.40 -18.72
CA GLY A 126 4.50 6.86 -18.65
C GLY A 126 3.37 7.33 -17.72
N ILE A 127 2.49 6.42 -17.29
CA ILE A 127 1.31 6.74 -16.47
C ILE A 127 1.46 6.23 -15.04
N GLY A 128 1.81 4.95 -14.88
CA GLY A 128 2.02 4.36 -13.57
C GLY A 128 3.23 4.98 -12.88
N THR A 129 3.14 5.14 -11.55
CA THR A 129 4.22 5.73 -10.76
C THR A 129 4.51 4.91 -9.51
N LEU A 130 5.76 4.99 -9.07
CA LEU A 130 6.27 4.40 -7.85
C LEU A 130 7.23 5.38 -7.17
N GLN A 131 7.09 5.60 -5.87
CA GLN A 131 8.07 6.33 -5.08
C GLN A 131 8.46 5.50 -3.86
N LEU A 132 9.73 5.13 -3.78
CA LEU A 132 10.31 4.37 -2.68
C LEU A 132 11.00 5.32 -1.70
N THR A 133 10.67 5.21 -0.42
CA THR A 133 11.41 5.80 0.68
C THR A 133 12.04 4.69 1.51
N VAL A 134 13.34 4.78 1.76
CA VAL A 134 14.08 3.88 2.65
C VAL A 134 14.33 4.60 3.96
N ASN A 135 14.20 3.89 5.08
CA ASN A 135 14.52 4.42 6.40
C ASN A 135 15.35 3.41 7.20
N GLY A 136 16.61 3.74 7.45
CA GLY A 136 17.52 2.97 8.30
C GLY A 136 18.97 3.06 7.85
N PRO A 137 19.92 2.58 8.66
CA PRO A 137 21.33 2.54 8.27
C PRO A 137 21.55 1.72 6.97
N PRO A 138 22.53 2.11 6.13
CA PRO A 138 23.46 3.23 6.30
C PRO A 138 22.93 4.59 5.82
N VAL A 139 21.72 4.65 5.26
CA VAL A 139 21.22 5.85 4.54
C VAL A 139 20.37 6.80 5.39
N GLY A 140 19.87 6.35 6.53
CA GLY A 140 18.88 7.10 7.30
C GLY A 140 17.55 7.18 6.54
N LEU A 141 16.84 8.30 6.66
CA LEU A 141 15.63 8.57 5.88
C LEU A 141 16.02 9.08 4.48
N PHE A 142 15.73 8.29 3.46
CA PHE A 142 16.12 8.56 2.08
C PHE A 142 14.94 8.35 1.13
N PRO A 143 14.20 9.42 0.78
CA PRO A 143 13.18 9.38 -0.26
C PRO A 143 13.83 9.44 -1.63
N LEU A 144 13.52 8.47 -2.50
CA LEU A 144 13.90 8.51 -3.89
C LEU A 144 12.96 9.45 -4.67
N PRO A 145 13.42 9.99 -5.81
CA PRO A 145 12.52 10.67 -6.75
C PRO A 145 11.39 9.73 -7.20
N VAL A 146 10.30 10.33 -7.69
CA VAL A 146 9.22 9.55 -8.29
C VAL A 146 9.73 8.85 -9.54
N GLU A 147 9.48 7.55 -9.62
CA GLU A 147 9.80 6.71 -10.76
C GLU A 147 8.53 6.47 -11.57
N HIS A 148 8.60 6.67 -12.88
CA HIS A 148 7.54 6.32 -13.82
C HIS A 148 7.75 4.90 -14.34
N VAL A 149 6.67 4.17 -14.59
CA VAL A 149 6.74 2.89 -15.29
C VAL A 149 7.30 3.14 -16.69
N ALA A 150 8.37 2.44 -17.05
CA ALA A 150 8.95 2.42 -18.40
C ALA A 150 8.47 1.19 -19.19
N THR A 151 8.40 0.04 -18.52
CA THR A 151 7.84 -1.20 -19.06
C THR A 151 7.03 -1.95 -18.01
N GLY A 152 6.07 -2.77 -18.45
CA GLY A 152 5.17 -3.49 -17.54
C GLY A 152 4.00 -2.63 -17.08
N GLN A 153 3.51 -2.86 -15.86
CA GLN A 153 2.33 -2.17 -15.34
C GLN A 153 2.21 -2.27 -13.81
N ILE A 154 1.45 -1.33 -13.24
CA ILE A 154 0.96 -1.38 -11.86
C ILE A 154 -0.57 -1.43 -11.90
N SER A 155 -1.16 -2.38 -11.17
CA SER A 155 -2.60 -2.60 -11.09
C SER A 155 -3.07 -2.54 -9.64
N VAL A 156 -4.17 -1.85 -9.39
CA VAL A 156 -4.85 -1.77 -8.08
C VAL A 156 -6.33 -2.09 -8.33
N HIS A 157 -6.85 -3.17 -7.73
CA HIS A 157 -8.22 -3.65 -7.96
C HIS A 157 -8.82 -4.33 -6.73
#